data_AF-A0A1I5UN33-F1
#
_entry.id   AF-A0A1I5UN33-F1
#
_cell.length_a   1.000
_cell.length_b   1.000
_cell.length_c   1.000
_cell.angle_alpha   90.00
_cell.angle_beta   90.00
_cell.angle_gamma   90.00
#
_symmetry.space_group_name_H-M   'P 1'
#
loop_
_entity.id
_entity.type
_entity.pdbx_description
1 polymer ?
#
loop_
_entity_poly.entity_id
_entity_poly.type
_entity_poly.pdbx_seq_one_letter_code
_entity_poly.pdbx_strand_id
1 'polypeptide(L)'
;MLHARVRADLAAVLALLAASAAVGVLALATARGLVPLGGDSYRTEFVSGWWWLAFLLAPVPALAGRRRPVVARVLVLALVGPQFVTAVVCVTRYRESGFGEGLEALAFLHPLLLTAVAAVLVAALRRRG
;
A
#
# COMPACT_ATOMS: atom_id res chain seq x y z
N MET A 1 21.39 -25.02 7.25
CA MET A 1 20.19 -24.37 7.85
C MET A 1 20.09 -22.86 7.58
N LEU A 2 21.19 -22.09 7.61
CA LEU A 2 21.18 -20.63 7.34
C LEU A 2 20.59 -20.27 5.95
N HIS A 3 21.02 -20.96 4.89
CA HIS A 3 20.56 -20.75 3.53
C HIS A 3 19.03 -20.93 3.35
N ALA A 4 18.44 -21.93 4.02
CA ALA A 4 16.99 -22.17 3.94
C ALA A 4 16.19 -21.02 4.58
N ARG A 5 16.70 -20.44 5.69
CA ARG A 5 16.06 -19.30 6.36
C ARG A 5 16.12 -18.02 5.54
N VAL A 6 17.27 -17.72 4.95
CA VAL A 6 17.42 -16.55 4.06
C VAL A 6 16.50 -16.66 2.85
N ARG A 7 16.38 -17.85 2.25
CA ARG A 7 15.44 -18.09 1.15
C ARG A 7 13.99 -17.89 1.58
N ALA A 8 13.61 -18.37 2.76
CA ALA A 8 12.25 -18.18 3.29
C ALA A 8 11.93 -16.71 3.56
N ASP A 9 12.88 -15.94 4.11
CA ASP A 9 12.71 -14.52 4.37
C ASP A 9 12.61 -13.71 3.08
N LEU A 10 13.46 -14.02 2.09
CA LEU A 10 13.38 -13.43 0.77
C LEU A 10 12.05 -13.75 0.09
N ALA A 11 11.60 -15.01 0.14
CA ALA A 11 10.32 -15.42 -0.43
C ALA A 11 9.15 -14.66 0.23
N ALA A 12 9.17 -14.49 1.56
CA ALA A 12 8.14 -13.73 2.27
C ALA A 12 8.13 -12.25 1.86
N VAL A 13 9.30 -11.63 1.72
CA VAL A 13 9.44 -10.24 1.27
C VAL A 13 8.92 -10.08 -0.15
N LEU A 14 9.33 -10.96 -1.07
CA LEU A 14 8.89 -10.92 -2.46
C LEU A 14 7.39 -11.18 -2.60
N ALA A 15 6.85 -12.15 -1.87
CA ALA A 15 5.42 -12.44 -1.88
C ALA A 15 4.59 -11.26 -1.36
N LEU A 16 5.03 -10.62 -0.27
CA LEU A 16 4.34 -9.46 0.30
C LEU A 16 4.44 -8.24 -0.63
N LEU A 17 5.61 -8.00 -1.22
CA LEU A 17 5.81 -6.95 -2.21
C LEU A 17 4.89 -7.15 -3.43
N ALA A 18 4.86 -8.37 -3.98
CA ALA A 18 4.04 -8.71 -5.12
C ALA A 18 2.54 -8.58 -4.80
N ALA A 19 2.09 -9.07 -3.64
CA ALA A 19 0.71 -8.95 -3.20
C ALA A 19 0.30 -7.48 -3.01
N SER A 20 1.16 -6.68 -2.36
CA SER A 20 0.94 -5.24 -2.19
C SER A 20 0.86 -4.50 -3.52
N ALA A 21 1.81 -4.76 -4.43
CA ALA A 21 1.81 -4.19 -5.77
C ALA A 21 0.56 -4.61 -6.57
N ALA A 22 0.13 -5.86 -6.47
CA ALA A 22 -1.08 -6.35 -7.12
C ALA A 22 -2.33 -5.60 -6.65
N VAL A 23 -2.44 -5.30 -5.34
CA VAL A 23 -3.54 -4.45 -4.83
C VAL A 23 -3.50 -3.05 -5.44
N GLY A 24 -2.32 -2.43 -5.51
CA GLY A 24 -2.16 -1.09 -6.11
C GLY A 24 -2.52 -1.08 -7.59
N VAL A 25 -2.04 -2.06 -8.35
CA VAL A 25 -2.36 -2.23 -9.77
C VAL A 25 -3.84 -2.47 -9.97
N LEU A 26 -4.45 -3.37 -9.20
CA LEU A 26 -5.89 -3.61 -9.24
C LEU A 26 -6.65 -2.30 -9.02
N ALA A 27 -6.32 -1.58 -7.96
CA ALA A 27 -7.01 -0.35 -7.59
C ALA A 27 -6.90 0.74 -8.67
N LEU A 28 -5.75 0.87 -9.32
CA LEU A 28 -5.51 1.81 -10.42
C LEU A 28 -6.17 1.37 -11.74
N ALA A 29 -6.25 0.07 -12.00
CA ALA A 29 -6.82 -0.48 -13.24
C ALA A 29 -8.35 -0.47 -13.22
N THR A 30 -8.97 -0.61 -12.06
CA THR A 30 -10.43 -0.57 -11.89
C THR A 30 -10.97 0.80 -11.52
N ALA A 31 -10.11 1.83 -11.50
CA ALA A 31 -10.53 3.21 -11.28
C ALA A 31 -11.32 3.72 -12.49
N ARG A 32 -12.44 4.40 -12.25
CA ARG A 32 -13.38 4.82 -13.31
C ARG A 32 -12.90 6.03 -14.12
N GLY A 33 -11.86 6.72 -13.67
CA GLY A 33 -11.37 7.95 -14.30
C GLY A 33 -12.37 9.08 -14.18
N LEU A 34 -12.56 9.83 -15.27
CA LEU A 34 -13.53 10.92 -15.37
C LEU A 34 -14.87 10.37 -15.86
N VAL A 35 -15.90 10.45 -15.02
CA VAL A 35 -17.26 10.02 -15.36
C VAL A 35 -18.16 11.26 -15.47
N PRO A 36 -18.75 11.56 -16.63
CA PRO A 36 -19.68 12.67 -16.78
C PRO A 36 -20.98 12.38 -16.00
N LEU A 37 -21.47 13.38 -15.27
CA LEU A 37 -22.73 13.31 -14.51
C LEU A 37 -23.89 14.04 -15.22
N GLY A 38 -23.63 14.64 -16.38
CA GLY A 38 -24.55 15.49 -17.13
C GLY A 38 -24.28 16.99 -16.90
N GLY A 39 -24.53 17.81 -17.92
CA GLY A 39 -24.12 19.23 -17.94
C GLY A 39 -22.60 19.38 -17.85
N ASP A 40 -22.14 20.38 -17.10
CA ASP A 40 -20.70 20.66 -16.87
C ASP A 40 -20.13 19.92 -15.64
N SER A 41 -20.85 18.94 -15.08
CA SER A 41 -20.44 18.22 -13.87
C SER A 41 -19.77 16.87 -14.17
N TYR A 42 -18.66 16.60 -13.48
CA TYR A 42 -17.87 15.38 -13.60
C TYR A 42 -17.57 14.77 -12.23
N ARG A 43 -17.51 13.44 -12.17
CA ARG A 43 -16.96 12.69 -11.03
C ARG A 43 -15.57 12.16 -11.39
N THR A 44 -14.60 12.37 -10.52
CA THR A 44 -13.23 11.89 -10.68
C THR A 44 -12.97 10.68 -9.78
N GLU A 45 -12.40 9.61 -10.34
CA GLU A 45 -11.94 8.43 -9.59
C GLU A 45 -10.63 7.93 -10.21
N PHE A 46 -9.49 8.35 -9.66
CA PHE A 46 -8.16 7.99 -10.18
C PHE A 46 -7.53 6.76 -9.52
N VAL A 47 -8.07 6.36 -8.38
CA VAL A 47 -7.79 5.12 -7.67
C VAL A 47 -9.10 4.62 -7.06
N SER A 48 -9.40 3.34 -7.21
CA SER A 48 -10.65 2.76 -6.72
C SER A 48 -10.55 2.29 -5.26
N GLY A 49 -11.71 2.01 -4.67
CA GLY A 49 -11.83 1.53 -3.28
C GLY A 49 -11.12 0.21 -2.98
N TRP A 50 -10.75 -0.56 -4.01
CA TRP A 50 -9.94 -1.79 -3.84
C TRP A 50 -8.58 -1.53 -3.18
N TRP A 51 -8.11 -0.28 -3.20
CA TRP A 51 -6.84 0.11 -2.58
C TRP A 51 -6.77 -0.26 -1.09
N TRP A 52 -7.92 -0.18 -0.39
CA TRP A 52 -8.04 -0.52 1.03
C TRP A 52 -7.76 -1.98 1.37
N LEU A 53 -7.78 -2.89 0.39
CA LEU A 53 -7.40 -4.29 0.60
C LEU A 53 -5.95 -4.44 1.09
N ALA A 54 -5.08 -3.45 0.85
CA ALA A 54 -3.71 -3.45 1.34
C ALA A 54 -3.63 -3.57 2.87
N PHE A 55 -4.64 -3.11 3.62
CA PHE A 55 -4.70 -3.22 5.07
C PHE A 55 -4.85 -4.67 5.56
N LEU A 56 -5.40 -5.57 4.75
CA LEU A 56 -5.48 -7.00 5.10
C LEU A 56 -4.08 -7.64 5.16
N LEU A 57 -3.09 -7.04 4.49
CA LEU A 57 -1.69 -7.49 4.52
C LEU A 57 -0.90 -6.94 5.72
N ALA A 58 -1.44 -5.96 6.45
CA ALA A 58 -0.77 -5.30 7.57
C ALA A 58 -0.33 -6.23 8.72
N PRO A 59 -1.00 -7.36 9.03
CA PRO A 59 -0.51 -8.31 10.03
C PRO A 59 0.76 -9.07 9.63
N VAL A 60 1.06 -9.20 8.33
CA VAL A 60 2.14 -10.07 7.82
C VAL A 60 3.52 -9.68 8.36
N PRO A 61 3.95 -8.40 8.35
CA PRO A 61 5.24 -8.00 8.94
C PRO A 61 5.37 -8.36 10.43
N ALA A 62 4.27 -8.27 11.18
CA ALA A 62 4.26 -8.54 12.61
C ALA A 62 4.32 -10.04 12.93
N LEU A 63 3.65 -10.88 12.14
CA LEU A 63 3.64 -12.33 12.29
C LEU A 63 4.95 -12.97 11.78
N ALA A 64 5.36 -12.69 10.53
CA ALA A 64 6.54 -13.28 9.91
C ALA A 64 7.86 -12.73 10.50
N GLY A 65 7.84 -11.48 10.97
CA GLY A 65 8.96 -10.79 11.59
C GLY A 65 9.00 -10.87 13.12
N ARG A 66 8.10 -11.61 13.78
CA ARG A 66 7.90 -11.59 15.25
C ARG A 66 9.18 -11.64 16.07
N ARG A 67 10.11 -12.54 15.73
CA ARG A 67 11.39 -12.74 16.42
C ARG A 67 12.58 -12.08 15.72
N ARG A 68 12.35 -11.33 14.64
CA ARG A 68 13.38 -10.85 13.71
C ARG A 68 13.12 -9.39 13.32
N PRO A 69 13.60 -8.42 14.10
CA PRO A 69 13.24 -7.00 13.93
C PRO A 69 13.68 -6.43 12.58
N VAL A 70 14.81 -6.89 12.05
CA VAL A 70 15.30 -6.45 10.72
C VAL A 70 14.35 -6.93 9.63
N VAL A 71 13.94 -8.20 9.66
CA VAL A 71 13.00 -8.78 8.68
C VAL A 71 11.63 -8.09 8.78
N ALA A 72 11.14 -7.80 9.99
CA ALA A 72 9.90 -7.06 10.18
C ALA A 72 9.93 -5.70 9.49
N ARG A 73 11.04 -4.94 9.61
CA ARG A 73 11.19 -3.63 8.95
C ARG A 73 11.17 -3.76 7.43
N VAL A 74 11.90 -4.73 6.87
CA VAL A 74 11.92 -4.98 5.43
C VAL A 74 10.54 -5.37 4.91
N LEU A 75 9.80 -6.19 5.66
CA LEU A 75 8.41 -6.56 5.32
C LEU A 75 7.46 -5.35 5.38
N VAL A 76 7.62 -4.44 6.35
CA VAL A 76 6.86 -3.18 6.36
C VAL A 76 7.14 -2.37 5.10
N LEU A 77 8.41 -2.22 4.70
CA LEU A 77 8.78 -1.52 3.47
C LEU A 77 8.21 -2.19 2.22
N ALA A 78 8.28 -3.52 2.14
CA ALA A 78 7.68 -4.29 1.04
C ALA A 78 6.16 -4.11 0.97
N LEU A 79 5.49 -3.98 2.11
CA LEU A 79 4.07 -3.68 2.18
C LEU A 79 3.76 -2.25 1.73
N VAL A 80 4.44 -1.23 2.27
CA VAL A 80 4.02 0.18 2.06
C VAL A 80 4.59 0.81 0.80
N GLY A 81 5.76 0.36 0.33
CA GLY A 81 6.46 0.91 -0.83
C GLY A 81 5.57 0.98 -2.09
N PRO A 82 4.94 -0.13 -2.52
CA PRO A 82 4.03 -0.11 -3.67
C PRO A 82 2.82 0.82 -3.48
N GLN A 83 2.39 1.04 -2.24
CA GLN A 83 1.26 1.92 -1.94
C GLN A 83 1.65 3.40 -2.06
N PHE A 84 2.88 3.78 -1.71
CA PHE A 84 3.41 5.11 -2.02
C PHE A 84 3.51 5.34 -3.53
N VAL A 85 3.96 4.34 -4.29
CA VAL A 85 3.99 4.42 -5.76
C VAL A 85 2.57 4.60 -6.31
N THR A 86 1.59 3.85 -5.78
CA THR A 86 0.18 3.99 -6.17
C THR A 86 -0.35 5.40 -5.90
N ALA A 87 -0.02 6.00 -4.75
CA ALA A 87 -0.37 7.37 -4.42
C ALA A 87 0.25 8.39 -5.39
N VAL A 88 1.54 8.21 -5.75
CA VAL A 88 2.22 9.05 -6.75
C VAL A 88 1.52 8.95 -8.10
N VAL A 89 1.17 7.75 -8.56
CA VAL A 89 0.46 7.58 -9.84
C VAL A 89 -0.93 8.23 -9.80
N CYS A 90 -1.65 8.11 -8.69
CA CYS A 90 -2.94 8.78 -8.49
C CYS A 90 -2.80 10.31 -8.57
N VAL A 91 -1.79 10.87 -7.91
CA VAL A 91 -1.46 12.31 -7.95
C VAL A 91 -1.14 12.77 -9.37
N THR A 92 -0.33 12.01 -10.10
CA THR A 92 0.03 12.34 -11.49
C THR A 92 -1.21 12.35 -12.39
N ARG A 93 -2.06 11.31 -12.34
CA ARG A 93 -3.32 11.25 -13.11
C ARG A 93 -4.25 12.43 -12.78
N TYR A 94 -4.33 12.79 -11.51
CA TYR A 94 -5.14 13.92 -11.06
C TYR A 94 -4.62 15.24 -11.66
N ARG A 95 -3.30 15.49 -11.63
CA ARG A 95 -2.70 16.70 -12.20
C ARG A 95 -2.84 16.78 -13.71
N GLU A 96 -2.65 15.66 -14.41
CA GLU A 96 -2.82 15.57 -15.87
C GLU A 96 -4.25 15.81 -16.32
N SER A 97 -5.24 15.54 -15.46
CA SER A 97 -6.65 15.78 -15.77
C SER A 97 -7.09 17.25 -15.73
N GLY A 98 -6.20 18.18 -15.31
CA GLY A 98 -6.49 19.61 -15.24
C GLY A 98 -7.24 20.07 -13.98
N PHE A 99 -7.58 19.15 -13.06
CA PHE A 99 -8.30 19.43 -11.82
C PHE A 99 -7.39 19.70 -10.60
N GLY A 100 -6.10 19.98 -10.81
CA GLY A 100 -5.07 20.08 -9.77
C GLY A 100 -5.28 21.24 -8.77
N GLU A 101 -6.01 21.00 -7.69
CA GLU A 101 -6.30 21.97 -6.62
C GLU A 101 -5.47 21.74 -5.34
N GLY A 102 -4.50 20.82 -5.35
CA GLY A 102 -3.66 20.47 -4.19
C GLY A 102 -4.26 19.36 -3.30
N LEU A 103 -5.54 19.04 -3.48
CA LEU A 103 -6.21 17.92 -2.79
C LEU A 103 -5.63 16.55 -3.18
N GLU A 104 -4.92 16.45 -4.30
CA GLU A 104 -4.30 15.19 -4.72
C GLU A 104 -3.26 14.67 -3.72
N ALA A 105 -2.66 15.55 -2.91
CA ALA A 105 -1.74 15.16 -1.83
C ALA A 105 -2.41 14.27 -0.77
N LEU A 106 -3.74 14.31 -0.64
CA LEU A 106 -4.48 13.43 0.28
C LEU A 106 -4.36 11.95 -0.08
N ALA A 107 -3.97 11.61 -1.31
CA ALA A 107 -3.66 10.23 -1.70
C ALA A 107 -2.57 9.61 -0.80
N PHE A 108 -1.64 10.41 -0.25
CA PHE A 108 -0.60 9.91 0.65
C PHE A 108 -1.10 9.54 2.05
N LEU A 109 -2.32 9.95 2.45
CA LEU A 109 -2.89 9.54 3.73
C LEU A 109 -3.04 8.01 3.83
N HIS A 110 -3.39 7.35 2.72
CA HIS A 110 -3.55 5.90 2.69
C HIS A 110 -2.24 5.14 3.02
N PRO A 111 -1.13 5.31 2.29
CA PRO A 111 0.13 4.63 2.64
C PRO A 111 0.72 5.08 3.98
N LEU A 112 0.49 6.33 4.41
CA LEU A 112 0.89 6.80 5.76
C LEU A 112 0.12 6.05 6.86
N LEU A 113 -1.21 5.94 6.72
CA LEU A 113 -2.05 5.19 7.65
C LEU A 113 -1.66 3.70 7.68
N LEU A 114 -1.42 3.10 6.51
CA LEU A 114 -0.96 1.71 6.43
C LEU A 114 0.39 1.52 7.15
N THR A 115 1.31 2.48 7.00
CA THR A 115 2.60 2.49 7.70
C THR A 115 2.39 2.52 9.21
N ALA A 116 1.52 3.40 9.71
CA ALA A 116 1.21 3.51 11.12
C ALA A 116 0.60 2.21 11.67
N VAL A 117 -0.39 1.64 10.97
CA VAL A 117 -1.03 0.37 11.37
C VAL A 117 -0.01 -0.78 11.41
N ALA A 118 0.80 -0.94 10.36
CA ALA A 118 1.81 -1.99 10.31
C ALA A 118 2.86 -1.83 11.44
N ALA A 119 3.31 -0.59 11.70
CA ALA A 119 4.25 -0.31 12.79
C ALA A 119 3.66 -0.62 14.17
N VAL A 120 2.40 -0.23 14.42
CA VAL A 120 1.68 -0.52 15.66
C VAL A 120 1.52 -2.02 15.87
N LEU A 121 1.13 -2.77 14.83
CA LEU A 121 0.98 -4.23 14.92
C LEU A 121 2.32 -4.91 15.24
N VAL A 122 3.40 -4.52 14.57
CA VAL A 122 4.75 -5.01 14.86
C VAL A 122 5.15 -4.71 16.31
N ALA A 123 4.91 -3.48 16.78
CA ALA A 123 5.22 -3.09 18.15
C ALA A 123 4.40 -3.86 19.20
N ALA A 124 3.09 -4.03 18.96
CA ALA A 124 2.18 -4.72 19.86
C ALA A 124 2.54 -6.21 20.02
N LEU A 125 2.85 -6.90 18.91
CA LEU A 125 3.23 -8.32 18.94
C LEU A 125 4.59 -8.55 19.59
N ARG A 126 5.52 -7.58 19.53
CA ARG A 126 6.81 -7.66 20.22
C ARG A 126 6.71 -7.46 21.73
N ARG A 127 5.71 -6.74 22.23
CA ARG A 127 5.49 -6.57 23.68
C ARG A 127 4.89 -7.82 24.35
N ARG A 128 4.35 -8.76 23.57
CA ARG A 128 3.64 -9.95 24.06
C ARG A 128 4.45 -11.25 23.98
N GLY A 129 5.68 -11.21 23.46
CA GLY A 129 6.51 -12.39 23.25
C GLY A 129 7.93 -12.17 23.74
#